data_AF-A0A6M4GRF4-F1
#
_entry.id   AF-A0A6M4GRF4-F1
#
_cell.length_a   1.000
_cell.length_b   1.000
_cell.length_c   1.000
_cell.angle_alpha   90.00
_cell.angle_beta   90.00
_cell.angle_gamma   90.00
#
_symmetry.space_group_name_H-M   'P 1'
#
loop_
_entity.id
_entity.type
_entity.pdbx_description
1 polymer ?
#
loop_
_entity_poly.entity_id
_entity_poly.type
_entity_poly.pdbx_seq_one_letter_code
_entity_poly.pdbx_strand_id
1 'polypeptide(L)'
;MSYDVTLFVPSGDAPLEEQVDEEPSGEPTDEDRARLAALRASLLTYDPAVKFDEGAQDALVVIDGEKIPDLAIGPRRATVGMSMASDPRALYGMLHEIVGLFAKHGFVAYDYQLGAVVKPDVTFRAFMQQFRSQWDTPASFEAWLEGDAGGAQSPSKAPQTPAKKGVSALGVVFGVLILLWALYKLHKAGYF
;
A
#
# COMPACT_ATOMS: atom_id res chain seq x y z
N MET A 1 13.07 -7.67 -2.72
CA MET A 1 12.81 -6.50 -1.85
C MET A 1 11.30 -6.50 -1.58
N SER A 2 10.85 -6.27 -0.35
CA SER A 2 9.42 -6.23 0.02
C SER A 2 8.95 -4.80 0.30
N TYR A 3 7.68 -4.53 0.03
CA TYR A 3 6.98 -3.30 0.39
C TYR A 3 5.85 -3.66 1.34
N ASP A 4 5.84 -3.04 2.51
CA ASP A 4 4.94 -3.40 3.60
C ASP A 4 4.05 -2.22 3.96
N VAL A 5 2.75 -2.46 4.08
CA VAL A 5 1.76 -1.48 4.55
C VAL A 5 1.08 -2.05 5.78
N THR A 6 0.99 -1.23 6.83
CA THR A 6 0.26 -1.59 8.04
C THR A 6 -1.18 -1.12 7.92
N LEU A 7 -2.11 -2.04 8.12
CA LEU A 7 -3.52 -1.77 8.27
C LEU A 7 -3.87 -1.89 9.75
N PHE A 8 -4.58 -0.93 10.32
CA PHE A 8 -5.01 -1.00 11.71
C PHE A 8 -6.36 -0.33 11.92
N VAL A 9 -7.09 -0.74 12.96
CA VAL A 9 -8.31 -0.07 13.40
C VAL A 9 -7.90 1.03 14.38
N PRO A 10 -8.13 2.32 14.06
CA PRO A 10 -7.77 3.41 14.96
C PRO A 10 -8.52 3.31 16.29
N SER A 11 -7.85 3.71 17.37
CA SER A 11 -8.43 3.77 18.71
C SER A 11 -8.09 5.10 19.39
N GLY A 12 -9.11 5.80 19.89
CA GLY A 12 -8.94 7.07 20.59
C GLY A 12 -8.57 8.23 19.67
N ASP A 13 -8.07 9.30 20.28
CA ASP A 13 -7.87 10.61 19.63
C ASP A 13 -6.40 10.93 19.30
N ALA A 14 -5.47 10.00 19.55
CA ALA A 14 -4.06 10.19 19.23
C ALA A 14 -3.85 10.34 17.71
N PRO A 15 -2.80 11.02 17.24
CA PRO A 15 -2.43 11.01 15.84
C PRO A 15 -2.26 9.57 15.31
N LEU A 16 -2.73 9.30 14.08
CA LEU A 16 -2.66 7.96 13.47
C LEU A 16 -1.22 7.42 13.37
N GLU A 17 -0.25 8.30 13.22
CA GLU A 17 1.18 7.99 13.18
C GLU A 17 1.71 7.44 14.51
N GLU A 18 1.08 7.79 15.62
CA GLU A 18 1.44 7.27 16.94
C GLU A 18 0.75 5.92 17.19
N GLN A 19 -0.48 5.77 16.70
CA GLN A 19 -1.27 4.55 16.84
C GLN A 19 -0.74 3.39 15.98
N VAL A 20 -0.08 3.68 14.85
CA VAL A 20 0.40 2.62 13.95
C VAL A 20 1.45 1.73 14.60
N ASP A 21 2.18 2.18 15.63
CA ASP A 21 3.15 1.35 16.36
C ASP A 21 2.55 0.68 17.60
N GLU A 22 1.32 1.01 17.96
CA GLU A 22 0.64 0.40 19.10
C GLU A 22 0.17 -1.01 18.72
N GLU A 23 0.69 -2.02 19.44
CA GLU A 23 0.12 -3.35 19.36
C GLU A 23 -1.25 -3.35 20.06
N PRO A 24 -2.30 -3.87 19.41
CA PRO A 24 -3.59 -3.98 20.04
C PRO A 24 -3.47 -4.85 21.29
N SER A 25 -3.76 -4.27 22.45
CA SER A 25 -3.72 -4.97 23.73
C SER A 25 -5.10 -5.52 24.11
N GLY A 26 -5.08 -6.60 24.90
CA GLY A 26 -6.29 -7.29 25.39
C GLY A 26 -6.78 -8.39 24.46
N GLU A 27 -7.74 -9.18 24.95
CA GLU A 27 -8.38 -10.23 24.14
C GLU A 27 -9.29 -9.62 23.04
N PRO A 28 -9.45 -10.31 21.90
CA PRO A 28 -10.38 -9.88 20.85
C PRO A 28 -11.81 -9.81 21.38
N THR A 29 -12.48 -8.68 21.11
CA THR A 29 -13.89 -8.49 21.49
C THR A 29 -14.82 -9.18 20.49
N ASP A 30 -16.10 -9.28 20.84
CA ASP A 30 -17.12 -9.78 19.90
C ASP A 30 -17.26 -8.88 18.67
N GLU A 31 -17.04 -7.58 18.81
CA GLU A 31 -17.00 -6.64 17.68
C GLU A 31 -15.80 -6.94 16.76
N ASP A 32 -14.63 -7.20 17.33
CA ASP A 32 -13.44 -7.54 16.54
C ASP A 32 -13.64 -8.86 15.78
N ARG A 33 -14.24 -9.88 16.43
CA ARG A 33 -14.59 -11.15 15.78
C ARG A 33 -15.61 -10.96 14.66
N ALA A 34 -16.65 -10.15 14.89
CA ALA A 34 -17.64 -9.85 13.86
C ALA A 34 -17.03 -9.10 12.67
N ARG A 35 -16.12 -8.14 12.92
CA ARG A 35 -15.38 -7.41 11.89
C ARG A 35 -14.50 -8.36 11.06
N LEU A 36 -13.75 -9.25 11.70
CA LEU A 36 -12.94 -10.24 10.99
C LEU A 36 -13.80 -11.18 10.13
N ALA A 37 -14.95 -11.63 10.64
CA ALA A 37 -15.87 -12.47 9.86
C ALA A 37 -16.41 -11.72 8.62
N ALA A 38 -16.77 -10.44 8.76
CA ALA A 38 -17.22 -9.60 7.66
C ALA A 38 -16.11 -9.31 6.64
N LEU A 39 -14.88 -9.09 7.12
CA LEU A 39 -13.70 -8.92 6.28
C LEU A 39 -13.42 -10.21 5.48
N ARG A 40 -13.44 -11.37 6.14
CA ARG A 40 -13.30 -12.68 5.47
C ARG A 40 -14.32 -12.86 4.34
N ALA A 41 -15.58 -12.53 4.59
CA ALA A 41 -16.63 -12.61 3.57
C ALA A 41 -16.37 -11.64 2.39
N SER A 42 -15.84 -10.45 2.66
CA SER A 42 -15.47 -9.47 1.62
C SER A 42 -14.29 -9.96 0.78
N LEU A 43 -13.28 -10.55 1.41
CA LEU A 43 -12.13 -11.14 0.73
C LEU A 43 -12.56 -12.31 -0.17
N LEU A 44 -13.42 -13.21 0.33
CA LEU A 44 -14.00 -14.31 -0.48
C LEU A 44 -14.84 -13.81 -1.66
N THR A 45 -15.51 -12.68 -1.51
CA THR A 45 -16.30 -12.09 -2.60
C THR A 45 -15.39 -11.50 -3.68
N TYR A 46 -14.27 -10.91 -3.28
CA TYR A 46 -13.29 -10.29 -4.19
C TYR A 46 -12.41 -11.35 -4.91
N ASP A 47 -11.97 -12.35 -4.15
CA ASP A 47 -11.19 -13.50 -4.62
C ASP A 47 -11.80 -14.80 -4.10
N PRO A 48 -12.70 -15.45 -4.85
CA PRO A 48 -13.33 -16.70 -4.43
C PRO A 48 -12.36 -17.88 -4.26
N ALA A 49 -11.13 -17.79 -4.78
CA ALA A 49 -10.12 -18.82 -4.65
C ALA A 49 -9.29 -18.69 -3.36
N VAL A 50 -9.44 -17.57 -2.64
CA VAL A 50 -8.65 -17.31 -1.43
C VAL A 50 -8.90 -18.36 -0.35
N LYS A 51 -7.82 -18.83 0.26
CA LYS A 51 -7.83 -19.79 1.37
C LYS A 51 -7.28 -19.14 2.62
N PHE A 52 -7.89 -19.49 3.74
CA PHE A 52 -7.50 -19.00 5.04
C PHE A 52 -7.10 -20.16 5.94
N ASP A 53 -6.07 -19.92 6.74
CA ASP A 53 -5.77 -20.68 7.94
C ASP A 53 -6.12 -19.86 9.20
N GLU A 54 -6.35 -20.55 10.31
CA GLU A 54 -6.58 -19.92 11.61
C GLU A 54 -5.23 -19.61 12.27
N GLY A 55 -4.97 -18.32 12.46
CA GLY A 55 -3.80 -17.84 13.19
C GLY A 55 -4.04 -17.74 14.70
N ALA A 56 -3.01 -17.33 15.43
CA ALA A 56 -3.14 -17.04 16.86
C ALA A 56 -4.15 -15.90 17.11
N GLN A 57 -4.87 -15.96 18.23
CA GLN A 57 -5.81 -14.91 18.68
C GLN A 57 -6.88 -14.54 17.63
N ASP A 58 -7.52 -15.55 17.03
CA ASP A 58 -8.57 -15.41 16.02
C ASP A 58 -8.09 -14.72 14.71
N ALA A 59 -6.78 -14.61 14.48
CA ALA A 59 -6.25 -14.03 13.24
C ALA A 59 -6.60 -14.89 12.02
N LEU A 60 -6.82 -14.23 10.88
CA LEU A 60 -6.97 -14.87 9.57
C LEU A 60 -5.63 -14.81 8.85
N VAL A 61 -5.10 -15.96 8.45
CA VAL A 61 -3.88 -16.02 7.63
C VAL A 61 -4.28 -16.42 6.22
N VAL A 62 -4.07 -15.54 5.25
CA VAL A 62 -4.21 -15.89 3.83
C VAL A 62 -3.02 -16.76 3.45
N ILE A 63 -3.29 -17.97 2.98
CA ILE A 63 -2.27 -18.97 2.62
C ILE A 63 -2.24 -19.28 1.12
N ASP A 64 -3.28 -18.86 0.38
CA ASP A 64 -3.42 -19.07 -1.06
C ASP A 64 -4.49 -18.11 -1.59
N GLY A 65 -4.37 -17.70 -2.85
CA GLY A 65 -5.28 -16.75 -3.51
C GLY A 65 -4.80 -16.40 -4.92
N GLU A 66 -5.71 -16.03 -5.80
CA GLU A 66 -5.36 -15.61 -7.17
C GLU A 66 -5.02 -14.11 -7.22
N LYS A 67 -5.69 -13.31 -6.39
CA LYS A 67 -5.59 -11.84 -6.40
C LYS A 67 -5.06 -11.27 -5.11
N ILE A 68 -5.31 -11.95 -4.00
CA ILE A 68 -4.94 -11.49 -2.66
C ILE A 68 -3.53 -12.01 -2.34
N PRO A 69 -2.58 -11.15 -1.93
CA PRO A 69 -1.25 -11.59 -1.51
C PRO A 69 -1.29 -12.33 -0.17
N ASP A 70 -0.17 -12.95 0.22
CA ASP A 70 -0.03 -13.50 1.56
C ASP A 70 -0.21 -12.39 2.62
N LEU A 71 -1.14 -12.61 3.55
CA LEU A 71 -1.64 -11.59 4.47
C LEU A 71 -1.92 -12.23 5.83
N ALA A 72 -1.31 -11.69 6.89
CA ALA A 72 -1.68 -12.00 8.26
C ALA A 72 -2.60 -10.89 8.79
N ILE A 73 -3.83 -11.27 9.14
CA ILE A 73 -4.91 -10.35 9.49
C ILE A 73 -5.35 -10.65 10.92
N GLY A 74 -4.82 -9.90 11.88
CA GLY A 74 -5.31 -9.89 13.24
C GLY A 74 -6.58 -9.05 13.40
N PRO A 75 -7.24 -9.12 14.57
CA PRO A 75 -8.55 -8.53 14.80
C PRO A 75 -8.63 -7.01 14.67
N ARG A 76 -7.51 -6.32 14.93
CA ARG A 76 -7.38 -4.86 14.83
C ARG A 76 -6.18 -4.41 14.00
N ARG A 77 -5.41 -5.35 13.44
CA ARG A 77 -4.16 -5.05 12.74
C ARG A 77 -3.87 -6.10 11.69
N ALA A 78 -3.43 -5.68 10.51
CA ALA A 78 -2.93 -6.56 9.47
C ALA A 78 -1.68 -5.95 8.83
N THR A 79 -0.80 -6.81 8.33
CA THR A 79 0.36 -6.38 7.55
C THR A 79 0.24 -6.93 6.15
N VAL A 80 0.24 -6.04 5.16
CA VAL A 80 0.27 -6.40 3.74
C VAL A 80 1.71 -6.40 3.29
N GLY A 81 2.28 -7.57 3.07
CA GLY A 81 3.59 -7.72 2.45
C GLY A 81 3.44 -7.92 0.95
N MET A 82 4.09 -7.08 0.14
CA MET A 82 4.05 -7.20 -1.31
C MET A 82 5.45 -7.36 -1.89
N SER A 83 5.57 -8.30 -2.85
CA SER A 83 6.81 -8.48 -3.60
C SER A 83 7.01 -7.35 -4.59
N MET A 84 8.17 -6.72 -4.50
CA MET A 84 8.53 -5.59 -5.35
C MET A 84 9.11 -5.98 -6.72
N ALA A 85 9.14 -7.28 -7.04
CA ALA A 85 9.55 -7.77 -8.37
C ALA A 85 8.47 -7.60 -9.46
N SER A 86 7.31 -7.02 -9.10
CA SER A 86 6.13 -6.88 -9.97
C SER A 86 6.09 -5.52 -10.70
N ASP A 87 5.28 -5.43 -11.77
CA ASP A 87 4.99 -4.15 -12.44
C ASP A 87 4.47 -3.13 -11.40
N PRO A 88 5.12 -1.95 -11.27
CA PRO A 88 4.68 -0.87 -10.37
C PRO A 88 3.19 -0.55 -10.41
N ARG A 89 2.54 -0.70 -11.56
CA ARG A 89 1.10 -0.46 -11.74
C ARG A 89 0.26 -1.57 -11.12
N ALA A 90 0.70 -2.81 -11.29
CA ALA A 90 0.06 -3.96 -10.67
C ALA A 90 0.20 -3.87 -9.15
N LEU A 91 1.38 -3.48 -8.64
CA LEU A 91 1.59 -3.25 -7.20
C LEU A 91 0.69 -2.14 -6.66
N TYR A 92 0.62 -1.00 -7.35
CA TYR A 92 -0.23 0.11 -6.94
C TYR A 92 -1.72 -0.25 -6.92
N GLY A 93 -2.19 -0.91 -8.00
CA GLY A 93 -3.57 -1.36 -8.14
C GLY A 93 -3.94 -2.33 -7.01
N MET A 94 -3.12 -3.36 -6.81
CA MET A 94 -3.30 -4.32 -5.72
C MET A 94 -3.36 -3.65 -4.35
N LEU A 95 -2.42 -2.74 -4.05
CA LEU A 95 -2.42 -2.00 -2.78
C LEU A 95 -3.74 -1.26 -2.57
N HIS A 96 -4.18 -0.46 -3.54
CA HIS A 96 -5.36 0.40 -3.37
C HIS A 96 -6.66 -0.43 -3.31
N GLU A 97 -6.72 -1.56 -4.02
CA GLU A 97 -7.82 -2.51 -3.92
C GLU A 97 -7.88 -3.16 -2.53
N ILE A 98 -6.75 -3.64 -2.00
CA ILE A 98 -6.68 -4.20 -0.64
C ILE A 98 -7.03 -3.14 0.41
N VAL A 99 -6.46 -1.94 0.32
CA VAL A 99 -6.80 -0.82 1.22
C VAL A 99 -8.30 -0.48 1.15
N GLY A 100 -8.88 -0.45 -0.05
CA GLY A 100 -10.31 -0.20 -0.24
C GLY A 100 -11.21 -1.30 0.33
N LEU A 101 -10.78 -2.56 0.30
CA LEU A 101 -11.49 -3.67 0.95
C LEU A 101 -11.48 -3.51 2.47
N PHE A 102 -10.33 -3.24 3.06
CA PHE A 102 -10.15 -3.11 4.50
C PHE A 102 -10.82 -1.85 5.07
N ALA A 103 -10.82 -0.74 4.33
CA ALA A 103 -11.43 0.52 4.75
C ALA A 103 -12.93 0.39 5.05
N LYS A 104 -13.65 -0.49 4.33
CA LYS A 104 -15.08 -0.79 4.59
C LYS A 104 -15.33 -1.41 5.95
N HIS A 105 -14.29 -1.96 6.58
CA HIS A 105 -14.34 -2.61 7.89
C HIS A 105 -13.69 -1.75 8.99
N GLY A 106 -13.41 -0.48 8.71
CA GLY A 106 -12.87 0.47 9.70
C GLY A 106 -11.35 0.44 9.86
N PHE A 107 -10.64 -0.29 9.01
CA PHE A 107 -9.17 -0.25 8.98
C PHE A 107 -8.67 0.99 8.23
N VAL A 108 -7.55 1.52 8.69
CA VAL A 108 -6.78 2.57 8.04
C VAL A 108 -5.43 2.01 7.63
N ALA A 109 -4.99 2.33 6.41
CA ALA A 109 -3.70 1.92 5.88
C ALA A 109 -2.66 3.01 6.10
N TYR A 110 -1.55 2.69 6.74
CA TYR A 110 -0.42 3.57 6.94
C TYR A 110 0.83 3.01 6.28
N ASP A 111 1.49 3.86 5.52
CA ASP A 111 2.74 3.57 4.86
C ASP A 111 3.88 4.32 5.59
N TYR A 112 4.74 3.57 6.28
CA TYR A 112 5.90 4.11 6.98
C TYR A 112 6.94 4.73 6.06
N GLN A 113 7.03 4.27 4.82
CA GLN A 113 7.96 4.83 3.83
C GLN A 113 7.45 6.18 3.32
N LEU A 114 6.13 6.41 3.34
CA LEU A 114 5.52 7.71 3.07
C LEU A 114 5.38 8.61 4.30
N GLY A 115 5.30 8.03 5.49
CA GLY A 115 4.84 8.74 6.69
C GLY A 115 3.40 9.24 6.54
N ALA A 116 2.54 8.48 5.86
CA ALA A 116 1.20 8.95 5.50
C ALA A 116 0.17 7.81 5.38
N VAL A 117 -1.10 8.20 5.52
CA VAL A 117 -2.24 7.33 5.26
C VAL A 117 -2.44 7.13 3.76
N VAL A 118 -2.60 5.86 3.35
CA VAL A 118 -2.94 5.49 1.98
C VAL A 118 -4.45 5.63 1.78
N LYS A 119 -4.86 6.39 0.76
CA LYS A 119 -6.28 6.58 0.43
C LYS A 119 -6.74 5.53 -0.59
N PRO A 120 -7.94 4.94 -0.42
CA PRO A 120 -8.41 3.87 -1.30
C PRO A 120 -8.77 4.32 -2.74
N ASP A 121 -9.10 5.60 -2.97
CA ASP A 121 -9.80 6.02 -4.19
C ASP A 121 -9.03 7.01 -5.09
N VAL A 122 -7.72 6.86 -5.21
CA VAL A 122 -6.95 7.58 -6.23
C VAL A 122 -6.60 6.63 -7.38
N THR A 123 -7.02 6.96 -8.60
CA THR A 123 -6.57 6.20 -9.78
C THR A 123 -5.06 6.35 -9.91
N PHE A 124 -4.37 5.30 -10.40
CA PHE A 124 -2.92 5.37 -10.61
C PHE A 124 -2.51 6.59 -11.42
N ARG A 125 -3.25 6.91 -12.49
CA ARG A 125 -3.03 8.12 -13.29
C ARG A 125 -3.16 9.39 -12.44
N ALA A 126 -4.25 9.57 -11.70
CA ALA A 126 -4.46 10.75 -10.86
C ALA A 126 -3.39 10.88 -9.77
N PHE A 127 -2.99 9.76 -9.16
CA PHE A 127 -1.87 9.72 -8.23
C PHE A 127 -0.56 10.11 -8.92
N MET A 128 -0.29 9.63 -10.13
CA MET A 128 0.96 9.94 -10.83
C MET A 128 1.02 11.39 -11.32
N GLN A 129 -0.12 12.04 -11.57
CA GLN A 129 -0.16 13.42 -12.07
C GLN A 129 0.53 14.43 -11.13
N GLN A 130 0.49 14.23 -9.81
CA GLN A 130 1.18 15.14 -8.87
C GLN A 130 2.71 15.13 -9.03
N PHE A 131 3.26 14.17 -9.77
CA PHE A 131 4.69 14.01 -10.03
C PHE A 131 5.09 14.29 -11.46
N ARG A 132 4.15 14.79 -12.27
CA ARG A 132 4.41 15.16 -13.65
C ARG A 132 5.67 16.03 -13.78
N SER A 133 5.95 16.90 -12.81
CA SER A 133 7.11 17.81 -12.78
C SER A 133 8.49 17.13 -12.68
N GLN A 134 8.54 15.85 -12.29
CA GLN A 134 9.79 15.07 -12.23
C GLN A 134 10.23 14.53 -13.60
N TRP A 135 9.35 14.60 -14.59
CA TRP A 135 9.58 14.09 -15.94
C TRP A 135 9.99 15.21 -16.88
N ASP A 136 11.01 14.95 -17.70
CA ASP A 136 11.58 15.95 -18.62
C ASP A 136 10.58 16.40 -19.67
N THR A 137 9.72 15.48 -20.13
CA THR A 137 8.72 15.78 -21.16
C THR A 137 7.35 15.21 -20.80
N PRO A 138 6.24 15.82 -21.28
CA PRO A 138 4.92 15.25 -21.14
C PRO A 138 4.80 13.89 -21.83
N ALA A 139 5.41 13.75 -23.01
CA ALA A 139 5.32 12.53 -23.80
C ALA A 139 5.95 11.32 -23.10
N SER A 140 7.10 11.47 -22.44
CA SER A 140 7.73 10.36 -21.71
C SER A 140 6.92 9.92 -20.49
N PHE A 141 6.27 10.87 -19.79
CA PHE A 141 5.38 10.56 -18.68
C PHE A 141 4.12 9.82 -19.14
N GLU A 142 3.46 10.29 -20.21
CA GLU A 142 2.27 9.64 -20.75
C GLU A 142 2.56 8.24 -21.30
N ALA A 143 3.67 8.06 -22.04
CA ALA A 143 4.09 6.74 -22.52
C ALA A 143 4.34 5.75 -21.37
N TRP A 144 4.89 6.22 -20.26
CA TRP A 144 5.09 5.39 -19.07
C TRP A 144 3.77 5.03 -18.37
N LEU A 145 2.83 5.97 -18.26
CA LEU A 145 1.49 5.69 -17.74
C LEU A 145 0.76 4.62 -18.55
N GLU A 146 0.92 4.64 -19.87
CA GLU A 146 0.32 3.69 -20.82
C GLU A 146 1.03 2.33 -20.82
N GLY A 147 2.23 2.23 -20.25
CA GLY A 147 3.00 0.98 -20.19
C GLY A 147 3.93 0.73 -21.35
N ASP A 148 4.13 1.73 -22.19
CA ASP A 148 4.99 1.63 -23.36
C ASP A 148 6.45 1.86 -22.92
N ALA A 149 7.02 0.83 -22.29
CA ALA A 149 8.39 0.84 -21.76
C ALA A 149 9.47 0.95 -22.86
N GLY A 150 9.08 0.85 -24.14
CA GLY A 150 9.97 0.88 -25.31
C GLY A 150 10.60 2.24 -25.63
N GLY A 151 10.16 3.34 -24.99
CA GLY A 151 10.68 4.68 -25.29
C GLY A 151 10.70 5.68 -24.12
N ALA A 152 10.15 5.34 -22.95
CA ALA A 152 10.07 6.26 -21.83
C ALA A 152 11.46 6.53 -21.21
N GLN A 153 12.02 7.71 -21.49
CA GLN A 153 13.15 8.25 -20.74
C GLN A 153 12.75 8.47 -19.28
N SER A 154 13.65 8.08 -18.38
CA SER A 154 13.48 8.22 -16.92
C SER A 154 13.34 9.69 -16.50
N PRO A 155 12.78 9.98 -15.32
CA PRO A 155 12.90 11.31 -14.72
C PRO A 155 14.39 11.69 -14.56
N SER A 156 14.84 12.82 -15.14
CA SER A 156 16.25 13.25 -15.05
C SER A 156 16.59 14.02 -13.78
N LYS A 157 15.60 14.34 -12.94
CA LYS A 157 15.84 15.06 -11.68
C LYS A 157 15.95 14.09 -10.52
N ALA A 158 17.10 14.13 -9.84
CA ALA A 158 17.25 13.48 -8.55
C ALA A 158 16.29 14.12 -7.53
N PRO A 159 15.68 13.34 -6.61
CA PRO A 159 14.85 13.91 -5.57
C PRO A 159 15.69 14.87 -4.73
N GLN A 160 15.32 16.16 -4.74
CA GLN A 160 15.86 17.11 -3.78
C GLN A 160 15.11 16.90 -2.46
N THR A 161 15.79 16.33 -1.47
CA THR A 161 15.29 16.30 -0.09
C THR A 161 15.19 17.75 0.39
N PRO A 162 14.00 18.27 0.74
CA PRO A 162 13.95 19.57 1.40
C PRO A 162 14.62 19.42 2.77
N ALA A 163 15.60 20.28 3.03
CA ALA A 163 16.29 20.33 4.32
C ALA A 163 15.25 20.52 5.44
N LYS A 164 15.37 19.73 6.51
CA LYS A 164 14.55 19.77 7.73
C LYS A 164 14.38 21.22 8.22
N LYS A 165 13.29 21.89 7.84
CA LYS A 165 12.80 23.10 8.50
C LYS A 165 11.29 23.20 8.32
N GLY A 166 10.60 23.03 9.45
CA GLY A 166 9.29 23.64 9.69
C GLY A 166 8.11 22.94 9.01
N VAL A 167 7.18 22.53 9.86
CA VAL A 167 5.81 22.12 9.52
C VAL A 167 5.23 23.00 8.41
N SER A 168 4.85 22.38 7.30
CA SER A 168 3.91 22.93 6.32
C SER A 168 3.24 21.79 5.56
N ALA A 169 1.95 21.96 5.30
CA ALA A 169 0.93 20.98 4.94
C ALA A 169 1.09 20.31 3.54
N LEU A 170 2.31 19.95 3.13
CA LEU A 170 2.61 19.26 1.87
C LEU A 170 3.55 18.06 2.07
N GLY A 171 3.44 17.37 3.21
CA GLY A 171 4.15 16.12 3.50
C GLY A 171 3.47 14.88 2.93
N VAL A 172 2.90 14.99 1.73
CA VAL A 172 2.27 13.86 1.06
C VAL A 172 3.25 13.42 -0.04
N VAL A 173 3.31 12.12 -0.30
CA VAL A 173 3.71 11.48 -1.57
C VAL A 173 5.13 10.92 -1.86
N PHE A 174 6.19 11.05 -1.05
CA PHE A 174 7.55 10.80 -1.60
C PHE A 174 8.12 9.34 -1.61
N GLY A 175 7.81 8.50 -0.63
CA GLY A 175 8.38 7.15 -0.44
C GLY A 175 8.03 6.08 -1.48
N VAL A 176 6.73 5.90 -1.83
CA VAL A 176 6.28 4.90 -2.82
C VAL A 176 6.95 5.13 -4.18
N LEU A 177 7.26 6.37 -4.54
CA LEU A 177 7.91 6.66 -5.82
C LEU A 177 9.41 6.45 -5.86
N ILE A 178 10.16 6.74 -4.79
CA ILE A 178 11.59 6.39 -4.75
C ILE A 178 11.73 4.88 -4.87
N LEU A 179 10.81 4.15 -4.24
CA LEU A 179 10.76 2.70 -4.26
C LEU A 179 10.34 2.16 -5.63
N LEU A 180 9.20 2.57 -6.18
CA LEU A 180 8.73 2.17 -7.52
C LEU A 180 9.73 2.56 -8.63
N TRP A 181 10.44 3.68 -8.48
CA TRP A 181 11.51 4.11 -9.39
C TRP A 181 12.78 3.25 -9.24
N ALA A 182 13.20 2.92 -8.02
CA ALA A 182 14.35 2.07 -7.77
C ALA A 182 14.12 0.64 -8.32
N LEU A 183 12.90 0.13 -8.18
CA LEU A 183 12.51 -1.18 -8.71
C LEU A 183 12.49 -1.20 -10.24
N TYR A 184 11.94 -0.16 -10.86
CA TYR A 184 12.00 0.00 -12.32
C TYR A 184 13.45 0.11 -12.83
N LYS A 185 14.33 0.83 -12.12
CA LYS A 185 15.76 0.93 -12.42
C LYS A 185 16.48 -0.42 -12.30
N LEU A 186 16.16 -1.23 -11.29
CA LEU A 186 16.74 -2.55 -11.07
C LEU A 186 16.30 -3.58 -12.12
N HIS A 187 15.01 -3.59 -12.50
CA HIS A 187 14.48 -4.43 -13.58
C HIS A 187 15.13 -4.09 -14.93
N LYS A 188 15.29 -2.80 -15.26
CA LYS A 188 15.94 -2.37 -16.52
C LYS A 188 17.44 -2.68 -16.57
N ALA A 189 18.09 -2.81 -15.41
CA ALA A 189 19.51 -3.12 -15.31
C ALA A 189 19.82 -4.63 -15.34
N GLY A 190 18.80 -5.50 -15.51
CA GLY A 190 18.99 -6.95 -15.65
C GLY A 190 19.41 -7.66 -14.36
N TYR A 191 19.14 -7.06 -13.20
CA TYR A 191 19.39 -7.69 -11.90
C TYR A 191 18.29 -8.67 -11.48
N PHE A 192 17.23 -8.80 -12.30
CA PHE A 192 16.13 -9.75 -12.21
C PHE A 192 15.72 -10.17 -13.62
#